data_AF-A0A7Y9H2U7-F1
#
_entry.id   AF-A0A7Y9H2U7-F1
#
_cell.length_a   1.000
_cell.length_b   1.000
_cell.length_c   1.000
_cell.angle_alpha   90.00
_cell.angle_beta   90.00
_cell.angle_gamma   90.00
#
_symmetry.space_group_name_H-M   'P 1'
#
loop_
_entity.id
_entity.type
_entity.pdbx_description
1 polymer ?
#
loop_
_entity_poly.entity_id
_entity_poly.type
_entity_poly.pdbx_seq_one_letter_code
_entity_poly.pdbx_strand_id
1 'polypeptide(L)'
;MRPIAINQRALRGAKEELDSAREDLKAALGDVDHPADDFPWRDLMVEGVRSLVEDAEQVAKRCRSIASAIDDSIIDFDELDVMVGEAATFAAKLDQVKP
;
A
#
# COMPACT_ATOMS: atom_id res chain seq x y z
N MET A 1 15.56 16.16 -6.96
CA MET A 1 14.95 15.10 -6.12
C MET A 1 15.87 13.88 -6.25
N ARG A 2 16.54 13.43 -5.17
CA ARG A 2 17.36 12.21 -5.24
C ARG A 2 16.42 11.01 -5.11
N PRO A 3 16.54 9.95 -5.94
CA PRO A 3 15.75 8.74 -5.76
C PRO A 3 16.10 8.19 -4.37
N ILE A 4 15.10 8.03 -3.51
CA ILE A 4 15.28 7.22 -2.31
C ILE A 4 15.42 5.80 -2.84
N ALA A 5 16.61 5.21 -2.74
CA ALA A 5 16.81 3.80 -3.02
C ALA A 5 16.10 3.01 -1.91
N ILE A 6 14.77 2.90 -2.01
CA ILE A 6 13.97 2.08 -1.10
C ILE A 6 14.19 0.64 -1.54
N ASN A 7 14.82 -0.15 -0.66
CA ASN A 7 15.03 -1.56 -0.87
C ASN A 7 13.68 -2.28 -1.06
N GLN A 8 13.56 -3.14 -2.06
CA GLN A 8 12.37 -3.94 -2.35
C GLN A 8 11.80 -4.67 -1.11
N ARG A 9 12.67 -5.12 -0.20
CA ARG A 9 12.26 -5.72 1.08
C ARG A 9 11.50 -4.75 1.98
N ALA A 10 11.91 -3.48 2.01
CA ALA A 10 11.23 -2.44 2.78
C ALA A 10 9.86 -2.09 2.15
N LEU A 11 9.75 -2.11 0.82
CA LEU A 11 8.48 -1.94 0.11
C LEU A 11 7.49 -3.07 0.42
N ARG A 12 7.95 -4.33 0.41
CA ARG A 12 7.12 -5.49 0.79
C ARG A 12 6.64 -5.38 2.24
N GLY A 13 7.51 -5.00 3.18
CA GLY A 13 7.12 -4.80 4.58
C GLY A 13 6.10 -3.67 4.76
N ALA A 14 6.29 -2.53 4.08
CA ALA A 14 5.34 -1.42 4.12
C ALA A 14 3.96 -1.82 3.54
N LYS A 15 3.93 -2.66 2.50
CA LYS A 15 2.69 -3.22 1.96
C LYS A 15 1.98 -4.10 2.98
N GLU A 16 2.70 -5.00 3.64
CA GLU A 16 2.15 -5.90 4.66
C GLU A 16 1.54 -5.12 5.84
N GLU A 17 2.24 -4.09 6.33
CA GLU A 17 1.73 -3.21 7.38
C GLU A 17 0.45 -2.48 6.94
N LEU A 18 0.40 -2.01 5.69
CA LEU A 18 -0.75 -1.31 5.13
C LEU A 18 -1.96 -2.24 4.95
N ASP A 19 -1.72 -3.49 4.53
CA ASP A 19 -2.76 -4.51 4.42
C ASP A 19 -3.30 -4.92 5.79
N SER A 20 -2.44 -5.03 6.82
CA SER A 20 -2.89 -5.27 8.21
C SER A 20 -3.75 -4.12 8.72
N ALA A 21 -3.27 -2.88 8.60
CA ALA A 21 -4.03 -1.71 9.02
C ALA A 21 -5.38 -1.58 8.30
N ARG A 22 -5.46 -2.03 7.05
CA ARG A 22 -6.72 -2.10 6.29
C ARG A 22 -7.71 -3.09 6.91
N GLU A 23 -7.27 -4.29 7.25
CA GLU A 23 -8.14 -5.29 7.86
C GLU A 23 -8.61 -4.86 9.26
N ASP A 24 -7.73 -4.25 10.05
CA ASP A 24 -8.08 -3.68 11.35
C ASP A 24 -9.15 -2.59 11.23
N LEU A 25 -9.00 -1.70 10.24
CA LEU A 25 -9.99 -0.65 9.98
C LEU A 25 -11.35 -1.25 9.55
N LYS A 26 -11.32 -2.28 8.71
CA LYS A 26 -12.54 -2.95 8.23
C LYS A 26 -13.26 -3.69 9.37
N ALA A 27 -12.51 -4.31 10.28
CA ALA A 27 -13.06 -4.93 11.47
C ALA A 27 -13.70 -3.88 12.39
N ALA A 28 -12.99 -2.78 12.66
CA ALA A 28 -13.51 -1.69 13.47
C ALA A 28 -14.78 -1.06 12.88
N LEU A 29 -14.88 -0.96 11.55
CA LEU A 29 -16.09 -0.52 10.85
C LEU A 29 -17.28 -1.49 11.01
N GLY A 30 -17.00 -2.79 11.05
CA GLY A 30 -18.01 -3.84 11.26
C GLY A 30 -18.56 -3.89 12.68
N ASP A 31 -17.76 -3.47 13.67
CA ASP A 31 -18.11 -3.48 15.10
C ASP A 31 -18.89 -2.23 15.56
N VAL A 32 -19.14 -1.26 14.68
CA VAL A 32 -19.93 -0.07 15.02
C VAL A 32 -21.43 -0.41 15.01
N ASP A 33 -21.96 -0.76 16.18
CA ASP A 33 -23.39 -0.96 16.39
C ASP A 33 -24.20 0.33 16.18
N HIS A 34 -25.39 0.21 15.56
CA HIS A 34 -26.32 1.34 15.44
C HIS A 34 -26.89 1.70 16.83
N PRO A 35 -26.85 2.97 17.25
CA PRO A 35 -27.40 3.38 18.54
C PRO A 35 -28.91 3.11 18.62
N ALA A 36 -29.32 2.45 19.70
CA ALA A 36 -30.72 2.09 20.00
C ALA A 36 -31.66 3.31 19.98
N ASP A 37 -32.91 3.07 19.58
CA ASP A 37 -33.82 4.06 18.98
C ASP A 37 -34.36 5.18 19.90
N ASP A 38 -34.09 5.20 21.20
CA ASP A 38 -34.85 6.02 22.17
C ASP A 38 -34.19 7.35 22.63
N PHE A 39 -33.17 7.87 21.94
CA PHE A 39 -32.45 9.07 22.41
C PHE A 39 -32.46 10.27 21.45
N PRO A 40 -32.75 11.51 21.93
CA PRO A 40 -32.79 12.73 21.08
C PRO A 40 -31.46 13.14 20.43
N TRP A 41 -30.33 12.72 20.99
CA TRP A 41 -28.98 12.97 20.46
C TRP A 41 -28.53 11.90 19.45
N ARG A 42 -29.39 10.91 19.16
CA ARG A 42 -29.12 9.80 18.25
C ARG A 42 -28.81 10.28 16.84
N ASP A 43 -29.58 11.19 16.28
CA ASP A 43 -29.37 11.60 14.89
C ASP A 43 -28.00 12.27 14.71
N LEU A 44 -27.58 13.07 15.69
CA LEU A 44 -26.23 13.66 15.72
C LEU A 44 -25.14 12.59 15.88
N MET A 45 -25.35 11.58 16.74
CA MET A 45 -24.42 10.46 16.88
C MET A 45 -24.37 9.59 15.62
N VAL A 46 -25.50 9.31 14.98
CA VAL A 46 -25.60 8.56 13.72
C VAL A 46 -24.93 9.32 12.58
N GLU A 47 -25.12 10.63 12.49
CA GLU A 47 -24.46 11.47 11.50
C GLU A 47 -22.94 11.52 11.73
N GLY A 48 -22.50 11.67 12.99
CA GLY A 48 -21.09 11.60 13.35
C GLY A 48 -20.46 10.23 13.05
N VAL A 49 -21.15 9.14 13.39
CA VAL A 49 -20.73 7.77 13.07
C VAL A 49 -20.67 7.55 11.56
N ARG A 50 -21.67 8.01 10.79
CA ARG A 50 -21.66 7.93 9.32
C ARG A 50 -20.47 8.69 8.72
N SER A 51 -20.22 9.91 9.20
CA SER A 51 -19.05 10.68 8.74
C SER A 51 -17.74 9.96 9.05
N LEU A 52 -17.60 9.36 10.23
CA LEU A 52 -16.41 8.58 10.60
C LEU A 52 -16.26 7.33 9.72
N VAL A 53 -17.36 6.65 9.40
CA VAL A 53 -17.38 5.51 8.50
C VAL A 53 -16.96 5.92 7.09
N GLU A 54 -17.50 7.02 6.56
CA GLU A 54 -17.13 7.55 5.24
C GLU A 54 -15.65 7.94 5.16
N ASP A 55 -15.12 8.59 6.21
CA ASP A 55 -13.71 8.95 6.29
C ASP A 55 -12.81 7.71 6.35
N ALA A 56 -13.19 6.70 7.14
CA ALA A 56 -12.48 5.44 7.22
C ALA A 56 -12.50 4.69 5.88
N GLU A 57 -13.63 4.66 5.16
CA GLU A 57 -13.70 4.09 3.81
C GLU A 57 -12.77 4.81 2.82
N GLN A 58 -12.69 6.14 2.89
CA GLN A 58 -11.75 6.90 2.07
C GLN A 58 -10.30 6.57 2.39
N VAL A 59 -9.95 6.44 3.67
CA VAL A 59 -8.61 6.03 4.11
C VAL A 59 -8.30 4.63 3.58
N ALA A 60 -9.20 3.66 3.74
CA ALA A 60 -9.02 2.30 3.21
C ALA A 60 -8.80 2.29 1.69
N LYS A 61 -9.51 3.13 0.94
CA LYS A 61 -9.32 3.28 -0.52
C LYS A 61 -7.96 3.86 -0.88
N ARG A 62 -7.45 4.82 -0.10
CA ARG A 62 -6.11 5.38 -0.27
C ARG A 62 -5.04 4.34 0.03
N CYS A 63 -5.19 3.59 1.12
CA CYS A 63 -4.32 2.46 1.46
C CYS A 63 -4.25 1.45 0.31
N ARG A 64 -5.39 1.06 -0.27
CA ARG A 64 -5.42 0.17 -1.44
C ARG A 64 -4.66 0.74 -2.64
N SER A 65 -4.83 2.03 -2.93
CA SER A 65 -4.15 2.67 -4.06
C SER A 65 -2.63 2.73 -3.86
N ILE A 66 -2.19 2.98 -2.64
CA ILE A 66 -0.76 2.99 -2.28
C ILE A 66 -0.19 1.57 -2.36
N ALA A 67 -0.90 0.56 -1.84
CA ALA A 67 -0.47 -0.84 -1.94
C ALA A 67 -0.27 -1.28 -3.40
N SER A 68 -1.20 -0.91 -4.30
CA SER A 68 -1.06 -1.19 -5.74
C SER A 68 0.15 -0.48 -6.35
N ALA A 69 0.38 0.79 -6.03
CA ALA A 69 1.56 1.51 -6.54
C ALA A 69 2.88 0.91 -6.03
N ILE A 70 2.89 0.35 -4.81
CA ILE A 70 4.03 -0.38 -4.27
C ILE A 70 4.25 -1.68 -5.04
N ASP A 71 3.19 -2.44 -5.35
CA ASP A 71 3.28 -3.66 -6.15
C ASP A 71 3.87 -3.39 -7.54
N ASP A 72 3.37 -2.35 -8.21
CA ASP A 72 3.89 -1.93 -9.53
C ASP A 72 5.38 -1.56 -9.43
N SER A 73 5.76 -0.80 -8.40
CA SER A 73 7.17 -0.45 -8.17
C SER A 73 8.05 -1.67 -7.92
N ILE A 74 7.55 -2.69 -7.22
CA ILE A 74 8.27 -3.95 -6.96
C ILE A 74 8.52 -4.70 -8.28
N ILE A 75 7.53 -4.75 -9.17
CA ILE A 75 7.66 -5.37 -10.49
C ILE A 75 8.70 -4.62 -11.34
N ASP A 76 8.64 -3.29 -11.35
CA ASP A 76 9.61 -2.46 -12.07
C ASP A 76 11.05 -2.69 -11.56
N PHE A 77 11.23 -2.88 -10.25
CA PHE A 77 12.53 -3.23 -9.67
C PHE A 77 13.01 -4.62 -10.09
N ASP A 78 12.12 -5.62 -10.15
CA ASP A 78 12.46 -6.97 -10.61
C ASP A 78 12.90 -6.96 -12.09
N GLU A 79 12.24 -6.17 -12.95
CA GLU A 79 12.62 -6.00 -14.34
C GLU A 79 13.99 -5.31 -14.48
N LEU A 80 14.22 -4.25 -13.70
CA LEU A 80 15.52 -3.55 -13.67
C LEU A 80 16.66 -4.49 -13.24
N ASP A 81 16.44 -5.36 -12.25
CA ASP A 81 17.46 -6.29 -11.77
C ASP A 81 17.85 -7.32 -12.85
N VAL A 82 16.86 -7.81 -13.61
CA VAL A 82 17.10 -8.67 -14.78
C VAL A 82 17.93 -7.95 -15.84
N MET A 83 17.53 -6.72 -16.22
CA MET A 83 18.26 -5.93 -17.22
C MET A 83 19.71 -5.65 -16.80
N VAL A 84 19.95 -5.35 -15.52
CA VAL A 84 21.30 -5.14 -14.97
C VAL A 84 22.11 -6.44 -15.02
N GLY A 85 21.50 -7.59 -14.68
CA GLY A 85 22.14 -8.89 -14.81
C GLY A 85 22.56 -9.22 -16.25
N GLU A 86 21.67 -8.99 -17.22
CA GLU A 86 21.97 -9.18 -18.64
C GLU A 86 23.08 -8.25 -19.13
N ALA A 87 23.04 -6.97 -18.75
CA ALA A 87 24.06 -5.99 -19.08
C ALA A 87 25.43 -6.37 -18.50
N ALA A 88 25.48 -6.83 -17.24
CA ALA A 88 26.70 -7.33 -16.62
C ALA A 88 27.27 -8.55 -17.35
N THR A 89 26.40 -9.47 -17.78
CA THR A 89 26.78 -10.65 -18.55
C THR A 89 27.32 -10.27 -19.93
N PHE A 90 26.71 -9.28 -20.59
CA PHE A 90 27.17 -8.77 -21.88
C PHE A 90 28.51 -8.04 -21.77
N ALA A 91 28.68 -7.19 -20.75
CA ALA A 91 29.94 -6.52 -20.46
C ALA A 91 31.08 -7.53 -20.21
N ALA A 92 30.81 -8.60 -19.44
CA ALA A 92 31.79 -9.67 -19.21
C ALA A 92 32.17 -10.42 -20.50
N LYS A 93 31.25 -10.60 -21.46
CA LYS A 93 31.56 -11.17 -22.77
C LYS A 93 32.42 -10.23 -23.62
N LEU A 94 32.13 -8.93 -23.61
CA LEU A 94 32.90 -7.92 -24.33
C LEU A 94 34.34 -7.80 -23.81
N ASP A 95 34.53 -7.92 -22.51
CA ASP A 95 35.87 -7.87 -21.87
C ASP A 95 36.76 -9.06 -22.26
N GLN A 96 36.15 -10.20 -22.65
CA GLN A 96 36.87 -11.37 -23.18
C GLN A 96 37.31 -11.20 -24.64
N VAL A 97 36.70 -10.26 -25.37
CA VAL A 97 37.12 -9.91 -26.73
C VAL A 97 38.18 -8.80 -26.61
N LYS A 98 39.43 -9.18 -26.32
CA LYS A 98 40.56 -8.25 -26.52
C LYS A 98 40.64 -7.86 -28.01
N PRO A 99 41.06 -6.61 -28.32
CA PRO A 99 41.07 -6.07 -29.68
C PRO A 99 41.87 -6.92 -30.66
#